data_AF-A0A1A2NTN4-F1
#
_entry.id   AF-A0A1A2NTN4-F1
#
_cell.length_a   1.000
_cell.length_b   1.000
_cell.length_c   1.000
_cell.angle_alpha   90.00
_cell.angle_beta   90.00
_cell.angle_gamma   90.00
#
_symmetry.space_group_name_H-M   'P 1'
#
loop_
_entity.id
_entity.type
_entity.pdbx_description
1 polymer ?
#
loop_
_entity_poly.entity_id
_entity_poly.type
_entity_poly.pdbx_seq_one_letter_code
_entity_poly.pdbx_strand_id
1 'polypeptide(L)'
;MSEWFNYAATLKILVFGLLVGGALPALFAVGVRVSAIGSSVSATADGTASAKRPALLALSWAIFLVVLAVVVIGVLFIARDFLGHHFGWYLLGAKAK
;
A
#
# COMPACT_ATOMS: atom_id res chain seq x y z
N MET A 1 3.11 -13.39 40.20
CA MET A 1 3.44 -12.01 39.76
C MET A 1 3.42 -11.92 38.23
N SER A 2 2.26 -12.14 37.59
CA SER A 2 2.11 -12.05 36.12
C SER A 2 0.74 -11.50 35.67
N GLU A 3 -0.11 -11.08 36.60
CA GLU A 3 -1.48 -10.56 36.33
C GLU A 3 -1.48 -9.10 35.83
N TRP A 4 -0.39 -8.34 35.99
CA TRP A 4 -0.34 -6.93 35.59
C TRP A 4 -0.20 -6.74 34.07
N PHE A 5 0.33 -7.73 33.33
CA PHE A 5 0.54 -7.62 31.89
C PHE A 5 -0.12 -8.79 31.14
N ASN A 6 -1.11 -8.46 30.32
CA ASN A 6 -1.81 -9.46 29.51
C ASN A 6 -1.03 -9.74 28.22
N TYR A 7 -0.18 -10.76 28.25
CA TYR A 7 0.62 -11.19 27.11
C TYR A 7 -0.23 -11.59 25.90
N ALA A 8 -1.36 -12.27 26.13
CA ALA A 8 -2.24 -12.70 25.05
C ALA A 8 -2.89 -11.52 24.32
N ALA A 9 -3.35 -10.51 25.05
CA ALA A 9 -3.88 -9.27 24.48
C ALA A 9 -2.79 -8.50 23.72
N THR A 10 -1.61 -8.36 24.33
CA THR A 10 -0.47 -7.67 23.72
C THR A 10 -0.05 -8.32 22.41
N LEU A 11 0.07 -9.65 22.39
CA LEU A 11 0.45 -10.39 21.19
C LEU A 11 -0.59 -10.23 20.07
N LYS A 12 -1.88 -10.21 20.40
CA LYS A 12 -2.95 -9.94 19.42
C LYS A 12 -2.82 -8.55 18.81
N ILE A 13 -2.59 -7.52 19.63
CA ILE A 13 -2.41 -6.14 19.16
C ILE A 13 -1.16 -6.02 18.29
N LEU A 14 -0.06 -6.64 18.70
CA LEU A 14 1.19 -6.66 17.94
C LEU A 14 0.97 -7.28 16.55
N VAL A 15 0.38 -8.48 16.51
CA VAL A 15 0.11 -9.18 15.24
C VAL A 15 -0.84 -8.36 14.37
N PHE A 16 -1.91 -7.81 14.94
CA PHE A 16 -2.86 -7.02 14.17
C PHE A 16 -2.25 -5.71 13.66
N GLY A 17 -1.52 -4.99 14.51
CA GLY A 17 -0.81 -3.77 14.14
C GLY A 17 0.26 -4.02 13.07
N LEU A 18 0.99 -5.13 13.18
CA LEU A 18 1.99 -5.51 12.18
C LEU A 18 1.35 -5.89 10.85
N LEU A 19 0.28 -6.69 10.87
CA LEU A 19 -0.41 -7.11 9.65
C LEU A 19 -1.11 -5.92 8.98
N VAL A 20 -1.87 -5.12 9.72
CA VAL A 20 -2.63 -4.00 9.17
C VAL A 20 -1.71 -2.84 8.80
N GLY A 21 -0.77 -2.46 9.66
CA GLY A 21 0.17 -1.38 9.40
C GLY A 21 1.24 -1.74 8.35
N GLY A 22 1.69 -3.00 8.36
CA GLY A 22 2.71 -3.51 7.45
C GLY A 22 2.17 -3.99 6.10
N ALA A 23 0.85 -4.18 5.95
CA ALA A 23 0.25 -4.63 4.69
C ALA A 23 0.53 -3.67 3.53
N LEU A 24 0.41 -2.35 3.75
CA LEU A 24 0.58 -1.36 2.68
C LEU A 24 2.05 -1.30 2.19
N PRO A 25 3.06 -1.19 3.07
CA PRO A 25 4.46 -1.30 2.67
C PRO A 25 4.80 -2.64 2.00
N ALA A 26 4.24 -3.75 2.50
CA ALA A 26 4.47 -5.07 1.92
C ALA A 26 3.91 -5.16 0.49
N LEU A 27 2.70 -4.64 0.24
CA LEU A 27 2.09 -4.63 -1.08
C LEU A 27 2.90 -3.75 -2.07
N PHE A 28 3.41 -2.61 -1.60
CA PHE A 28 4.32 -1.79 -2.40
C PHE A 28 5.63 -2.53 -2.75
N ALA A 29 6.24 -3.23 -1.78
CA ALA A 29 7.43 -4.03 -2.02
C ALA A 29 7.20 -5.15 -3.06
N VAL A 30 6.02 -5.79 -3.02
CA VAL A 30 5.59 -6.75 -4.06
C VAL A 30 5.49 -6.07 -5.42
N GLY A 31 4.88 -4.88 -5.50
CA GLY A 31 4.80 -4.09 -6.73
C GLY A 31 6.18 -3.76 -7.32
N VAL A 32 7.14 -3.39 -6.48
CA VAL A 32 8.54 -3.16 -6.87
C VAL A 32 9.19 -4.44 -7.37
N ARG A 33 9.01 -5.56 -6.68
CA ARG A 33 9.57 -6.86 -7.09
C ARG A 33 9.01 -7.30 -8.45
N VAL A 34 7.71 -7.17 -8.67
CA VAL A 34 7.05 -7.48 -9.95
C VAL A 34 7.58 -6.55 -11.06
N SER A 35 7.78 -5.26 -10.77
CA SER A 35 8.37 -4.30 -11.70
C SER A 35 9.78 -4.70 -12.12
N ALA A 36 10.62 -5.10 -11.16
CA ALA A 36 11.99 -5.50 -11.42
C ALA A 36 12.06 -6.74 -12.33
N ILE A 37 11.17 -7.72 -12.14
CA ILE A 37 11.07 -8.91 -13.00
C ILE A 37 10.53 -8.55 -14.39
N GLY A 38 9.59 -7.62 -14.48
CA GLY A 38 9.01 -7.17 -15.76
C GLY A 38 9.98 -6.33 -16.60
N SER A 39 10.87 -5.59 -15.94
CA SER A 39 11.84 -4.67 -16.56
C SER A 39 13.22 -5.28 -16.81
N SER A 40 13.54 -6.43 -16.22
CA SER A 40 14.80 -7.13 -16.47
C SER A 40 14.88 -7.57 -17.93
N VAL A 41 15.79 -6.94 -18.68
CA VAL A 41 16.27 -7.44 -19.97
C VAL A 41 17.36 -8.45 -19.65
N SER A 42 17.03 -9.74 -19.65
CA SER A 42 18.05 -10.78 -19.55
C SER A 42 18.79 -10.85 -20.88
N ALA A 43 20.11 -10.65 -20.88
CA ALA A 43 20.93 -11.00 -22.02
C ALA A 43 20.97 -12.54 -22.10
N THR A 44 20.38 -13.11 -23.13
CA THR A 44 20.57 -14.54 -23.45
C THR A 44 22.03 -14.74 -23.85
N ALA A 45 22.60 -15.92 -23.57
CA ALA A 45 23.99 -16.26 -23.96
C ALA A 45 24.26 -16.06 -25.47
N ASP A 46 23.21 -16.08 -26.29
CA ASP A 46 23.24 -15.87 -27.73
C ASP A 46 23.19 -14.38 -28.16
N GLY A 47 23.38 -13.42 -27.24
CA GLY A 47 23.38 -11.98 -27.54
C GLY A 47 22.00 -11.40 -27.88
N THR A 48 20.93 -12.19 -27.80
CA THR A 48 19.56 -11.71 -27.96
C THR A 48 19.06 -11.12 -26.64
N ALA A 49 18.70 -9.84 -26.66
CA ALA A 49 18.05 -9.19 -25.52
C ALA A 49 16.68 -9.86 -25.29
N SER A 50 16.47 -10.47 -24.12
CA SER A 50 15.15 -10.99 -23.74
C SER A 50 14.16 -9.82 -23.66
N ALA A 51 13.08 -9.91 -24.44
CA ALA A 51 12.10 -8.85 -24.58
C ALA A 51 11.46 -8.51 -23.22
N LYS A 52 11.33 -7.21 -22.92
CA LYS A 52 10.56 -6.71 -21.76
C LYS A 52 9.21 -7.42 -21.70
N ARG A 53 8.75 -7.81 -20.50
CA ARG A 53 7.47 -8.51 -20.30
C ARG A 53 6.37 -7.48 -20.00
N PRO A 54 5.67 -6.92 -21.00
CA PRO A 54 4.75 -5.80 -20.79
C PRO A 54 3.60 -6.13 -19.82
N ALA A 55 3.16 -7.39 -19.79
CA ALA A 55 2.13 -7.85 -18.86
C ALA A 55 2.54 -7.72 -17.38
N LEU A 56 3.80 -8.02 -17.05
CA LEU A 56 4.30 -7.89 -15.67
C LEU A 56 4.48 -6.42 -15.27
N LEU A 57 4.89 -5.58 -16.21
CA LEU A 57 4.93 -4.12 -16.01
C LEU A 57 3.53 -3.54 -15.76
N ALA A 58 2.53 -3.95 -16.54
CA ALA A 58 1.14 -3.53 -16.34
C ALA A 58 0.61 -3.97 -14.96
N LEU A 59 0.91 -5.20 -14.55
CA LEU A 59 0.53 -5.71 -13.22
C LEU A 59 1.19 -4.91 -12.08
N SER A 60 2.48 -4.58 -12.21
CA SER A 60 3.19 -3.74 -11.24
C SER A 60 2.54 -2.36 -11.10
N TRP A 61 2.22 -1.72 -12.23
CA TRP A 61 1.52 -0.44 -12.23
C TRP A 61 0.13 -0.52 -11.61
N ALA A 62 -0.62 -1.59 -11.84
CA ALA A 62 -1.89 -1.82 -11.18
C ALA A 62 -1.73 -1.89 -9.65
N ILE A 63 -0.70 -2.61 -9.15
CA ILE A 63 -0.39 -2.66 -7.71
C ILE A 63 -0.08 -1.26 -7.17
N PHE A 64 0.75 -0.47 -7.85
CA PHE A 64 1.07 0.89 -7.41
C PHE A 64 -0.14 1.82 -7.39
N LEU A 65 -1.03 1.73 -8.39
CA LEU A 65 -2.27 2.50 -8.41
C LEU A 65 -3.19 2.15 -7.25
N VAL A 66 -3.29 0.85 -6.90
CA VAL A 66 -4.05 0.42 -5.73
C VAL A 66 -3.45 0.98 -4.44
N VAL A 67 -2.13 0.91 -4.25
CA VAL A 67 -1.45 1.52 -3.08
C VAL A 67 -1.74 3.01 -3.01
N LEU A 68 -1.56 3.72 -4.13
CA LEU A 68 -1.79 5.16 -4.20
C LEU A 68 -3.23 5.52 -3.84
N ALA A 69 -4.21 4.78 -4.39
CA ALA A 69 -5.62 4.99 -4.08
C ALA A 69 -5.91 4.82 -2.59
N VAL A 70 -5.38 3.76 -1.96
CA VAL A 70 -5.55 3.53 -0.52
C VAL A 70 -4.92 4.64 0.31
N VAL A 71 -3.71 5.10 -0.04
CA VAL A 71 -3.04 6.22 0.64
C VAL A 71 -3.86 7.50 0.51
N VAL A 72 -4.31 7.84 -0.69
CA VAL A 72 -5.12 9.04 -0.94
C VAL A 72 -6.42 8.98 -0.16
N ILE A 73 -7.13 7.86 -0.16
CA ILE A 73 -8.36 7.68 0.62
C ILE A 73 -8.07 7.83 2.12
N GLY A 74 -6.98 7.23 2.62
CA GLY A 74 -6.59 7.35 4.02
C GLY A 74 -6.30 8.80 4.43
N VAL A 75 -5.54 9.53 3.60
CA VAL A 75 -5.25 10.94 3.83
C VAL A 75 -6.52 11.79 3.77
N LEU A 76 -7.38 11.59 2.76
CA LEU A 76 -8.65 12.30 2.64
C LEU A 76 -9.60 12.01 3.81
N PHE A 77 -9.60 10.79 4.32
CA PHE A 77 -10.39 10.42 5.50
C PHE A 77 -9.91 11.16 6.76
N ILE A 78 -8.60 11.21 6.99
CA ILE A 78 -7.99 11.94 8.10
C ILE A 78 -8.22 13.46 7.96
N ALA A 79 -8.11 13.97 6.73
CA ALA A 79 -8.24 15.39 6.43
C ALA A 79 -9.69 15.84 6.14
N ARG A 80 -10.69 14.97 6.24
CA ARG A 80 -12.05 15.28 5.74
C ARG A 80 -12.65 16.54 6.36
N ASP A 81 -12.44 16.74 7.67
CA ASP A 81 -13.03 17.85 8.42
C ASP A 81 -12.26 19.15 8.12
N PHE A 82 -10.95 19.04 7.85
CA PHE A 82 -10.11 20.15 7.39
C PHE A 82 -10.50 20.61 5.98
N LEU A 83 -10.77 19.66 5.07
CA LEU A 83 -11.24 19.94 3.71
C LEU A 83 -12.63 20.57 3.71
N GLY A 84 -13.54 20.07 4.56
CA GLY A 84 -14.88 20.63 4.72
C GLY A 84 -14.87 22.07 5.23
N HIS A 85 -13.99 22.39 6.17
CA HIS A 85 -13.92 23.72 6.78
C HIS A 85 -13.17 24.75 5.92
N HIS A 86 -12.08 24.36 5.24
CA HIS A 86 -11.24 25.31 4.49
C HIS A 86 -11.61 25.41 3.01
N PHE A 87 -12.02 24.30 2.38
CA PHE A 87 -12.31 24.25 0.95
C PHE A 87 -13.81 24.06 0.64
N GLY A 88 -14.66 23.88 1.65
CA GLY A 88 -16.10 23.61 1.48
C GLY A 88 -16.38 22.22 0.88
N TRP A 89 -15.38 21.34 0.81
CA TRP A 89 -15.51 20.00 0.23
C TRP A 89 -15.88 18.97 1.28
N TYR A 90 -17.18 18.67 1.39
CA TYR A 90 -17.72 17.62 2.25
C TYR A 90 -17.63 16.24 1.60
N LEU A 91 -16.40 15.73 1.47
CA LEU A 91 -16.12 14.37 1.00
C LEU A 91 -16.16 13.36 2.17
N LEU A 92 -16.58 12.12 1.90
CA LEU A 92 -16.53 10.98 2.83
C LEU A 92 -17.30 11.16 4.17
N GLY A 93 -18.55 11.65 4.09
CA GLY A 93 -19.47 11.67 5.23
C GLY A 93 -19.20 12.78 6.26
N ALA A 94 -18.38 13.77 5.91
CA ALA A 94 -18.30 15.00 6.68
C ALA A 94 -19.72 15.66 6.73
N LYS A 95 -20.12 16.12 7.92
CA LYS A 95 -21.39 16.83 8.14
C LYS A 95 -21.10 18.33 8.16
N ALA A 96 -21.82 19.10 7.34
CA ALA A 96 -21.83 20.55 7.47
C ALA A 96 -22.27 20.93 8.89
N LYS A 97 -21.40 21.65 9.60
CA LYS A 97 -21.74 22.24 10.89
C LYS A 97 -22.22 23.67 10.69
#